data_AF-A0A7R9ZQL6-F1
#
_entry.id   AF-A0A7R9ZQL6-F1
#
_cell.length_a   1.000
_cell.length_b   1.000
_cell.length_c   1.000
_cell.angle_alpha   90.00
_cell.angle_beta   90.00
_cell.angle_gamma   90.00
#
_symmetry.space_group_name_H-M   'P 1'
#
loop_
_entity.id
_entity.type
_entity.pdbx_description
1 polymer ?
#
loop_
_entity_poly.entity_id
_entity_poly.type
_entity_poly.pdbx_seq_one_letter_code
_entity_poly.pdbx_strand_id
1 'polypeptide(L)'
;MILAIFFFKFEWAEAICEKFWVLTSHEKSHIAITQRSLQTGLIAAGRYRETKRRRYLKRLRQMIVTLKNVKKLKGAKVTHQSRILEAEELSLRKSKDIRGVQNAYDEAIKAAAEAGHLHEAALTAELAGEFFLRSKRNTYVQDYFVQALGFYEGWGAHSKANDLRQRHALYTASSKSDKLNMRASSHSMLIPNTVQDMSTSRRTTVDLISVFTPPQSMVGSSVSEKGSRMQGDTDQQQQQHKPRHLAQRHHQTQTQQPQQNMRHNHHQQHEMQQKHDEVDADDDDVSVLTGGS
;
A
#
# COMPACT_ATOMS: atom_id res chain seq x y z
N MET A 1 -4.03 -0.94 17.14
CA MET A 1 -4.78 -1.10 15.87
C MET A 1 -3.85 -1.46 14.72
N ILE A 2 -2.91 -0.58 14.36
CA ILE A 2 -1.98 -0.77 13.23
C ILE A 2 -1.22 -2.10 13.32
N LEU A 3 -0.63 -2.42 14.48
CA LEU A 3 0.07 -3.69 14.68
C LEU A 3 -0.85 -4.90 14.46
N ALA A 4 -2.10 -4.86 14.93
CA ALA A 4 -3.04 -5.95 14.73
C ALA A 4 -3.34 -6.19 13.24
N ILE A 5 -3.39 -5.13 12.42
CA ILE A 5 -3.53 -5.24 10.97
C ILE A 5 -2.30 -5.91 10.36
N PHE A 6 -1.09 -5.47 10.73
CA PHE A 6 0.15 -6.07 10.24
C PHE A 6 0.24 -7.58 10.55
N PHE A 7 -0.26 -8.02 11.70
CA PHE A 7 -0.30 -9.45 12.05
C PHE A 7 -1.58 -10.17 11.61
N PHE A 8 -2.39 -9.57 10.73
CA PHE A 8 -3.66 -10.12 10.24
C PHE A 8 -4.66 -10.53 11.34
N LYS A 9 -4.58 -9.90 12.52
CA LYS A 9 -5.51 -10.11 13.64
C LYS A 9 -6.70 -9.15 13.51
N PHE A 10 -7.56 -9.39 12.52
CA PHE A 10 -8.61 -8.43 12.12
C PHE A 10 -9.73 -8.25 13.15
N GLU A 11 -10.10 -9.30 13.89
CA GLU A 11 -11.07 -9.20 14.98
C GLU A 11 -10.59 -8.26 16.09
N TRP A 12 -9.35 -8.43 16.53
CA TRP A 12 -8.70 -7.54 17.49
C TRP A 12 -8.55 -6.12 16.93
N ALA A 13 -8.21 -6.00 15.65
CA ALA A 13 -8.12 -4.70 15.00
C ALA A 13 -9.47 -3.97 15.01
N GLU A 14 -10.59 -4.67 14.73
CA GLU A 14 -11.96 -4.12 14.79
C GLU A 14 -12.32 -3.67 16.22
N ALA A 15 -12.07 -4.50 17.24
CA ALA A 15 -12.36 -4.15 18.63
C ALA A 15 -11.55 -2.93 19.13
N ILE A 16 -10.27 -2.84 18.77
CA ILE A 16 -9.42 -1.69 19.11
C ILE A 16 -9.86 -0.45 18.30
N CYS A 17 -10.29 -0.64 17.06
CA CYS A 17 -10.80 0.41 16.18
C CYS A 17 -11.98 1.12 16.83
N GLU A 18 -13.01 0.40 17.29
CA GLU A 18 -14.18 1.03 17.91
C GLU A 18 -13.81 1.91 19.12
N LYS A 19 -12.95 1.42 20.00
CA LYS A 19 -12.47 2.17 21.19
C LYS A 19 -11.64 3.39 20.81
N PHE A 20 -10.73 3.25 19.84
CA PHE A 20 -9.84 4.32 19.42
C PHE A 20 -10.59 5.49 18.76
N TRP A 21 -11.72 5.22 18.11
CA TRP A 21 -12.45 6.24 17.35
C TRP A 21 -13.25 7.15 18.25
N VAL A 22 -13.74 6.62 19.37
CA VAL A 22 -14.36 7.42 20.43
C VAL A 22 -13.36 8.48 20.92
N LEU A 23 -12.10 8.10 21.11
CA LEU A 23 -11.03 8.97 21.60
C LEU A 23 -10.53 9.99 20.56
N THR A 24 -10.51 9.62 19.28
CA THR A 24 -9.95 10.47 18.19
C THR A 24 -11.00 11.12 17.32
N SER A 25 -12.25 11.19 17.80
CA SER A 25 -13.41 11.71 17.07
C SER A 25 -13.26 13.18 16.65
N HIS A 26 -12.49 13.96 17.40
CA HIS A 26 -12.25 15.38 17.13
C HIS A 26 -11.19 15.63 16.03
N GLU A 27 -10.33 14.65 15.73
CA GLU A 27 -9.27 14.85 14.73
C GLU A 27 -9.84 14.71 13.31
N LYS A 28 -9.90 15.86 12.61
CA LYS A 28 -10.41 15.99 11.24
C LYS A 28 -9.32 16.33 10.23
N SER A 29 -8.05 16.15 10.61
CA SER A 29 -6.93 16.33 9.69
C SER A 29 -7.09 15.38 8.50
N HIS A 30 -6.80 15.87 7.31
CA HIS A 30 -6.80 15.04 6.11
C HIS A 30 -5.93 13.80 6.29
N ILE A 31 -4.76 13.91 6.93
CA ILE A 31 -3.85 12.80 7.18
C ILE A 31 -4.53 11.75 8.05
N ALA A 32 -5.20 12.18 9.12
CA ALA A 32 -5.93 11.30 10.02
C ALA A 32 -7.11 10.62 9.31
N ILE A 33 -7.87 11.36 8.50
CA ILE A 33 -8.99 10.81 7.71
C ILE A 33 -8.48 9.75 6.74
N THR A 34 -7.43 10.03 5.98
CA THR A 34 -6.94 9.09 4.97
C THR A 34 -6.34 7.84 5.61
N GLN A 35 -5.57 8.00 6.69
CA GLN A 35 -5.03 6.88 7.46
C GLN A 35 -6.13 6.03 8.10
N ARG A 36 -7.15 6.67 8.70
CA ARG A 36 -8.31 5.99 9.28
C ARG A 36 -9.08 5.23 8.21
N SER A 37 -9.34 5.83 7.05
CA SER A 37 -10.04 5.18 5.95
C SER A 37 -9.29 3.95 5.43
N LEU A 38 -7.96 4.03 5.28
CA LEU A 38 -7.13 2.89 4.90
C LEU A 38 -7.26 1.75 5.92
N GLN A 39 -7.02 2.03 7.20
CA GLN A 39 -7.07 1.01 8.26
C GLN A 39 -8.45 0.36 8.34
N THR A 40 -9.51 1.15 8.27
CA THR A 40 -10.90 0.66 8.27
C THR A 40 -11.18 -0.25 7.08
N GLY A 41 -10.71 0.14 5.89
CA GLY A 41 -10.88 -0.63 4.68
C GLY A 41 -10.19 -1.99 4.78
N LEU A 42 -8.95 -2.01 5.26
CA LEU A 42 -8.19 -3.26 5.46
C LEU A 42 -8.82 -4.17 6.51
N ILE A 43 -9.29 -3.61 7.63
CA ILE A 43 -10.03 -4.38 8.65
C ILE A 43 -11.30 -4.97 8.04
N ALA A 44 -12.06 -4.17 7.30
CA ALA A 44 -13.28 -4.65 6.64
C ALA A 44 -12.99 -5.74 5.60
N ALA A 45 -11.91 -5.61 4.82
CA ALA A 45 -11.47 -6.63 3.88
C ALA A 45 -11.13 -7.95 4.60
N GLY A 46 -10.35 -7.90 5.68
CA GLY A 46 -10.02 -9.05 6.52
C GLY A 46 -11.26 -9.72 7.14
N ARG A 47 -12.13 -8.94 7.78
CA ARG A 47 -13.39 -9.45 8.36
C ARG A 47 -14.35 -10.01 7.32
N TYR A 48 -14.36 -9.47 6.10
CA TYR A 48 -15.11 -10.05 5.00
C TYR A 48 -14.54 -11.42 4.59
N ARG A 49 -13.21 -11.59 4.57
CA ARG A 49 -12.58 -12.89 4.26
C ARG A 49 -13.01 -13.96 5.25
N GLU A 50 -13.05 -13.63 6.54
CA GLU A 50 -13.44 -14.54 7.64
C GLU A 50 -14.95 -14.81 7.68
N THR A 51 -15.77 -13.76 7.65
CA THR A 51 -17.22 -13.88 7.95
C THR A 51 -18.12 -13.95 6.72
N LYS A 52 -17.63 -13.56 5.54
CA LYS A 52 -18.38 -13.37 4.29
C LYS A 52 -19.59 -12.43 4.38
N ARG A 53 -19.75 -11.66 5.47
CA ARG A 53 -20.87 -10.73 5.67
C ARG A 53 -20.77 -9.52 4.75
N ARG A 54 -21.78 -9.28 3.91
CA ARG A 54 -21.80 -8.19 2.91
C ARG A 54 -21.61 -6.79 3.48
N ARG A 55 -21.96 -6.56 4.75
CA ARG A 55 -21.74 -5.26 5.44
C ARG A 55 -20.28 -4.81 5.39
N TYR A 56 -19.33 -5.75 5.48
CA TYR A 56 -17.90 -5.46 5.45
C TYR A 56 -17.45 -5.02 4.05
N LEU A 57 -17.96 -5.67 3.01
CA LEU A 57 -17.70 -5.26 1.63
C LEU A 57 -18.28 -3.87 1.33
N LYS A 58 -19.48 -3.56 1.85
CA LYS A 58 -20.06 -2.20 1.76
C LYS A 58 -19.18 -1.17 2.46
N ARG A 59 -18.68 -1.50 3.66
CA ARG A 59 -17.76 -0.63 4.42
C ARG A 59 -16.44 -0.39 3.69
N LEU A 60 -15.82 -1.43 3.11
CA LEU A 60 -14.62 -1.30 2.28
C LEU A 60 -14.84 -0.34 1.10
N ARG A 61 -15.93 -0.55 0.34
CA ARG A 61 -16.27 0.32 -0.80
C ARG A 61 -16.52 1.76 -0.39
N GLN A 62 -17.17 1.98 0.76
CA GLN A 62 -17.35 3.32 1.30
C GLN A 62 -16.00 4.01 1.57
N MET A 63 -15.03 3.30 2.15
CA MET A 63 -13.70 3.86 2.41
C MET A 63 -12.94 4.20 1.12
N ILE A 64 -13.05 3.37 0.07
CA ILE A 64 -12.48 3.67 -1.25
C ILE A 64 -13.05 4.99 -1.80
N VAL A 65 -14.38 5.18 -1.74
CA VAL A 65 -15.03 6.41 -2.19
C VAL A 65 -14.59 7.62 -1.36
N THR A 66 -14.53 7.47 -0.03
CA THR A 66 -14.04 8.53 0.86
C THR A 66 -12.63 8.98 0.48
N LEU A 67 -11.69 8.05 0.30
CA LEU A 67 -10.31 8.38 -0.10
C LEU A 67 -10.23 9.11 -1.45
N LYS A 68 -11.02 8.67 -2.44
CA LYS A 68 -11.09 9.34 -3.74
C LYS A 68 -11.63 10.77 -3.63
N ASN A 69 -12.68 10.99 -2.84
CA ASN A 69 -13.31 12.29 -2.69
C ASN A 69 -12.38 13.29 -1.98
N VAL A 70 -11.69 12.83 -0.94
CA VAL A 70 -10.73 13.63 -0.17
C VAL A 70 -9.61 14.20 -1.07
N LYS A 71 -9.22 13.49 -2.14
CA LYS A 71 -8.19 13.92 -3.11
C LYS A 71 -8.70 14.75 -4.28
N LYS A 72 -9.94 14.53 -4.75
CA LYS A 72 -10.58 15.41 -5.75
C LYS A 72 -10.56 16.87 -5.29
N LEU A 73 -10.76 17.11 -4.00
CA LEU A 73 -10.67 18.44 -3.37
C LEU A 73 -9.27 19.07 -3.43
N LYS A 74 -8.22 18.29 -3.75
CA LYS A 74 -6.81 18.71 -3.78
C LYS A 74 -6.13 18.60 -5.15
N GLY A 75 -6.90 18.34 -6.23
CA GLY A 75 -6.37 18.33 -7.60
C GLY A 75 -5.55 17.11 -8.02
N ALA A 76 -5.46 16.06 -7.19
CA ALA A 76 -4.74 14.81 -7.52
C ALA A 76 -5.72 13.65 -7.79
N LYS A 77 -5.42 12.84 -8.81
CA LYS A 77 -6.37 11.84 -9.36
C LYS A 77 -6.58 10.61 -8.46
N VAL A 78 -5.53 10.06 -7.83
CA VAL A 78 -5.61 8.81 -7.03
C VAL A 78 -4.52 8.76 -5.94
N THR A 79 -4.84 8.32 -4.71
CA THR A 79 -3.88 8.01 -3.63
C THR A 79 -3.38 6.57 -3.69
N HIS A 80 -2.15 6.31 -3.21
CA HIS A 80 -1.68 4.94 -3.00
C HIS A 80 -2.64 4.17 -2.06
N GLN A 81 -3.15 4.80 -0.99
CA GLN A 81 -4.10 4.19 -0.06
C GLN A 81 -5.40 3.72 -0.71
N SER A 82 -5.94 4.49 -1.68
CA SER A 82 -7.12 4.03 -2.44
C SER A 82 -6.78 2.86 -3.35
N ARG A 83 -5.58 2.84 -3.96
CA ARG A 83 -5.12 1.71 -4.79
C ARG A 83 -4.97 0.43 -3.98
N ILE A 84 -4.44 0.53 -2.76
CA ILE A 84 -4.34 -0.61 -1.83
C ILE A 84 -5.72 -1.20 -1.55
N LEU A 85 -6.71 -0.36 -1.21
CA LEU A 85 -8.07 -0.83 -0.93
C LEU A 85 -8.78 -1.37 -2.17
N GLU A 86 -8.51 -0.81 -3.35
CA GLU A 86 -9.05 -1.31 -4.63
C GLU A 86 -8.48 -2.68 -4.99
N ALA A 87 -7.17 -2.88 -4.81
CA ALA A 87 -6.54 -4.19 -5.00
C ALA A 87 -7.14 -5.24 -4.06
N GLU A 88 -7.33 -4.89 -2.78
CA GLU A 88 -8.03 -5.74 -1.84
C GLU A 88 -9.49 -6.00 -2.26
N GLU A 89 -10.25 -4.99 -2.68
CA GLU A 89 -11.64 -5.19 -3.14
C GLU A 89 -11.73 -6.13 -4.34
N LEU A 90 -10.82 -5.99 -5.31
CA LEU A 90 -10.69 -6.90 -6.46
C LEU A 90 -10.35 -8.32 -6.01
N SER A 91 -9.42 -8.48 -5.06
CA SER A 91 -9.01 -9.78 -4.50
C SER A 91 -10.17 -10.55 -3.83
N LEU A 92 -11.21 -9.83 -3.37
CA LEU A 92 -12.37 -10.40 -2.69
C LEU A 92 -13.48 -10.83 -3.66
N ARG A 93 -13.40 -10.44 -4.93
CA ARG A 93 -14.39 -10.80 -5.94
C ARG A 93 -14.27 -12.29 -6.28
N LYS A 94 -15.40 -12.91 -6.61
CA LYS A 94 -15.45 -14.30 -7.11
C LYS A 94 -14.88 -14.44 -8.53
N SER A 95 -14.56 -13.33 -9.21
CA SER A 95 -14.06 -13.33 -10.58
C SER A 95 -12.65 -13.93 -10.67
N LYS A 96 -12.38 -14.71 -11.72
CA LYS A 96 -11.07 -15.32 -12.00
C LYS A 96 -10.06 -14.37 -12.65
N ASP A 97 -10.24 -13.05 -12.53
CA ASP A 97 -9.35 -12.07 -13.13
C ASP A 97 -8.05 -11.93 -12.33
N ILE A 98 -7.22 -12.97 -12.41
CA ILE A 98 -5.94 -13.04 -11.70
C ILE A 98 -4.99 -11.93 -12.17
N ARG A 99 -5.00 -11.62 -13.47
CA ARG A 99 -4.12 -10.60 -14.04
C ARG A 99 -4.54 -9.19 -13.60
N GLY A 100 -5.84 -8.90 -13.57
CA GLY A 100 -6.34 -7.63 -13.05
C GLY A 100 -6.00 -7.43 -11.57
N VAL A 101 -6.12 -8.49 -10.75
CA VAL A 101 -5.73 -8.44 -9.34
C VAL A 101 -4.21 -8.23 -9.19
N GLN A 102 -3.40 -8.94 -9.98
CA GLN A 102 -1.94 -8.77 -9.99
C GLN A 102 -1.55 -7.33 -10.31
N ASN A 103 -2.05 -6.78 -11.42
CA ASN A 103 -1.78 -5.41 -11.83
C ASN A 103 -2.20 -4.40 -10.75
N ALA A 104 -3.35 -4.62 -10.11
CA ALA A 104 -3.83 -3.74 -9.05
C ALA A 104 -2.90 -3.74 -7.83
N TYR A 105 -2.39 -4.90 -7.41
CA TYR A 105 -1.40 -4.98 -6.33
C TYR A 105 -0.06 -4.35 -6.73
N ASP A 106 0.43 -4.63 -7.93
CA ASP A 106 1.71 -4.07 -8.42
C ASP A 106 1.66 -2.53 -8.47
N GLU A 107 0.56 -1.97 -8.98
CA GLU A 107 0.34 -0.52 -9.00
C GLU A 107 0.22 0.06 -7.58
N ALA A 108 -0.43 -0.65 -6.66
CA ALA A 108 -0.57 -0.21 -5.27
C ALA A 108 0.77 -0.22 -4.51
N ILE A 109 1.56 -1.28 -4.66
CA ILE A 109 2.90 -1.42 -4.07
C ILE A 109 3.81 -0.32 -4.59
N LYS A 110 3.88 -0.15 -5.91
CA LYS A 110 4.69 0.90 -6.55
C LYS A 110 4.29 2.28 -6.05
N ALA A 111 3.00 2.61 -6.06
CA ALA A 111 2.52 3.92 -5.62
C ALA A 111 2.80 4.19 -4.14
N ALA A 112 2.74 3.17 -3.28
CA ALA A 112 3.07 3.32 -1.85
C ALA A 112 4.57 3.53 -1.64
N ALA A 113 5.41 2.77 -2.35
CA ALA A 113 6.87 2.91 -2.28
C ALA A 113 7.34 4.27 -2.81
N GLU A 114 6.83 4.73 -3.96
CA GLU A 114 7.13 6.05 -4.53
C GLU A 114 6.70 7.20 -3.63
N ALA A 115 5.64 7.01 -2.83
CA ALA A 115 5.19 7.98 -1.84
C ALA A 115 6.01 7.94 -0.53
N GLY A 116 7.01 7.05 -0.41
CA GLY A 116 7.82 6.88 0.80
C GLY A 116 7.14 6.05 1.92
N HIS A 117 6.00 5.42 1.64
CA HIS A 117 5.26 4.59 2.59
C HIS A 117 5.69 3.12 2.52
N LEU A 118 6.96 2.85 2.87
CA LEU A 118 7.53 1.50 2.80
C LEU A 118 6.72 0.46 3.60
N HIS A 119 6.18 0.84 4.76
CA HIS A 119 5.35 -0.03 5.59
C HIS A 119 4.03 -0.41 4.92
N GLU A 120 3.41 0.50 4.16
CA GLU A 120 2.20 0.19 3.40
C GLU A 120 2.53 -0.64 2.15
N ALA A 121 3.66 -0.36 1.49
CA ALA A 121 4.16 -1.18 0.39
C ALA A 121 4.44 -2.62 0.84
N ALA A 122 5.09 -2.79 2.00
CA ALA A 122 5.36 -4.09 2.62
C ALA A 122 4.07 -4.87 2.90
N LEU A 123 3.10 -4.22 3.56
CA LEU A 123 1.81 -4.83 3.88
C LEU A 123 1.04 -5.21 2.61
N THR A 124 1.08 -4.37 1.58
CA THR A 124 0.39 -4.62 0.31
C THR A 124 1.02 -5.79 -0.44
N ALA A 125 2.36 -5.89 -0.45
CA ALA A 125 3.06 -7.03 -1.00
C ALA A 125 2.75 -8.33 -0.22
N GLU A 126 2.69 -8.27 1.11
CA GLU A 126 2.30 -9.43 1.93
C GLU A 126 0.85 -9.86 1.62
N LEU A 127 -0.09 -8.91 1.53
CA LEU A 127 -1.48 -9.15 1.15
C LEU A 127 -1.61 -9.80 -0.24
N ALA A 128 -0.80 -9.35 -1.20
CA ALA A 128 -0.74 -9.93 -2.54
C ALA A 128 -0.25 -11.39 -2.50
N GLY A 129 0.87 -11.66 -1.84
CA GLY A 129 1.40 -13.02 -1.68
C GLY A 129 0.40 -13.97 -1.01
N GLU A 130 -0.25 -13.48 0.05
CA GLU A 130 -1.34 -14.17 0.76
C GLU A 130 -2.54 -14.47 -0.17
N PHE A 131 -2.91 -13.55 -1.05
CA PHE A 131 -3.96 -13.77 -2.04
C PHE A 131 -3.57 -14.88 -3.02
N PHE A 132 -2.40 -14.79 -3.66
CA PHE A 132 -1.97 -15.78 -4.64
C PHE A 132 -1.79 -17.18 -4.04
N LEU A 133 -1.35 -17.25 -2.79
CA LEU A 133 -1.26 -18.50 -2.03
C LEU A 133 -2.64 -19.14 -1.86
N ARG A 134 -3.65 -18.38 -1.41
CA ARG A 134 -5.04 -18.87 -1.29
C ARG A 134 -5.65 -19.25 -2.64
N SER A 135 -5.29 -18.55 -3.71
CA SER A 135 -5.74 -18.83 -5.07
C SER A 135 -5.02 -20.01 -5.73
N LYS A 136 -4.11 -20.72 -5.03
CA LYS A 136 -3.29 -21.82 -5.56
C LYS A 136 -2.45 -21.43 -6.78
N ARG A 137 -2.00 -20.16 -6.83
CA ARG A 137 -1.17 -19.59 -7.91
C ARG A 137 0.26 -19.36 -7.39
N ASN A 138 0.95 -20.46 -7.10
CA ASN A 138 2.23 -20.44 -6.38
C ASN A 138 3.36 -19.70 -7.12
N THR A 139 3.26 -19.51 -8.44
CA THR A 139 4.26 -18.82 -9.26
C THR A 139 4.56 -17.39 -8.80
N TYR A 140 3.57 -16.67 -8.25
CA TYR A 140 3.74 -15.28 -7.84
C TYR A 140 4.05 -15.10 -6.35
N VAL A 141 3.83 -16.15 -5.55
CA VAL A 141 3.84 -16.05 -4.07
C VAL A 141 5.20 -15.66 -3.54
N GLN A 142 6.27 -16.28 -4.08
CA GLN A 142 7.64 -16.00 -3.67
C GLN A 142 8.03 -14.54 -3.94
N ASP A 143 7.73 -14.02 -5.13
CA ASP A 143 8.11 -12.66 -5.53
C ASP A 143 7.50 -11.61 -4.61
N TYR A 144 6.23 -11.77 -4.25
CA TYR A 144 5.54 -10.85 -3.34
C TYR A 144 6.05 -10.96 -1.91
N PHE A 145 6.33 -12.16 -1.39
CA PHE A 145 6.88 -12.30 -0.04
C PHE A 145 8.31 -11.78 0.07
N VAL A 146 9.15 -11.99 -0.94
CA VAL A 146 10.52 -11.43 -0.97
C VAL A 146 10.47 -9.89 -1.02
N GLN A 147 9.56 -9.31 -1.81
CA GLN A 147 9.35 -7.86 -1.81
C GLN A 147 8.88 -7.34 -0.46
N ALA A 148 7.89 -8.00 0.16
CA ALA A 148 7.38 -7.64 1.48
C ALA A 148 8.50 -7.65 2.54
N LEU A 149 9.35 -8.67 2.53
CA LEU A 149 10.52 -8.75 3.41
C LEU A 149 11.46 -7.57 3.19
N GLY A 150 11.83 -7.26 1.95
CA GLY A 150 12.72 -6.13 1.64
C GLY A 150 12.15 -4.79 2.12
N PHE A 151 10.84 -4.56 1.96
CA PHE A 151 10.20 -3.34 2.45
C PHE A 151 10.10 -3.30 3.98
N TYR A 152 9.78 -4.42 4.65
CA TYR A 152 9.76 -4.46 6.11
C TYR A 152 11.15 -4.24 6.72
N GLU A 153 12.19 -4.80 6.12
CA GLU A 153 13.58 -4.57 6.54
C GLU A 153 14.00 -3.13 6.30
N GLY A 154 13.72 -2.58 5.11
CA GLY A 154 14.01 -1.18 4.79
C GLY A 154 13.26 -0.19 5.68
N TRP A 155 12.08 -0.54 6.17
CA TRP A 155 11.33 0.25 7.15
C TRP A 155 11.80 0.03 8.61
N GLY A 156 12.51 -1.06 8.90
CA GLY A 156 13.01 -1.42 10.23
C GLY A 156 12.12 -2.36 11.06
N ALA A 157 11.08 -2.97 10.46
CA ALA A 157 10.17 -3.89 11.14
C ALA A 157 10.68 -5.35 11.14
N HIS A 158 11.85 -5.56 11.72
CA HIS A 158 12.54 -6.86 11.77
C HIS A 158 11.68 -7.98 12.36
N SER A 159 10.94 -7.72 13.45
CA SER A 159 10.05 -8.73 14.05
C SER A 159 8.94 -9.18 13.12
N LYS A 160 8.38 -8.25 12.32
CA LYS A 160 7.34 -8.58 11.35
C LYS A 160 7.92 -9.31 10.13
N ALA A 161 9.12 -8.95 9.68
CA ALA A 161 9.83 -9.69 8.65
C ALA A 161 10.15 -11.12 9.09
N ASN A 162 10.59 -11.33 10.32
CA ASN A 162 10.85 -12.66 10.87
C ASN A 162 9.59 -13.50 11.02
N ASP A 163 8.48 -12.90 11.48
CA ASP A 163 7.16 -13.55 11.47
C ASP A 163 6.77 -14.03 10.06
N LEU A 164 6.96 -13.18 9.05
CA LEU A 164 6.67 -13.53 7.66
C LEU A 164 7.54 -14.71 7.15
N ARG A 165 8.84 -14.70 7.45
CA ARG A 165 9.76 -15.81 7.12
C ARG A 165 9.32 -17.13 7.75
N GLN A 166 8.94 -17.09 9.03
CA GLN A 166 8.55 -18.30 9.76
C GLN A 166 7.25 -18.88 9.21
N ARG A 167 6.24 -18.04 8.97
CA ARG A 167 4.93 -18.49 8.44
C ARG A 167 5.00 -19.03 7.01
N HIS A 168 5.88 -18.46 6.18
CA HIS A 168 6.00 -18.79 4.75
C HIS A 168 7.42 -19.23 4.37
N ALA A 169 8.04 -20.09 5.18
CA ALA A 169 9.42 -20.53 5.00
C ALA A 169 9.71 -21.10 3.59
N LEU A 170 8.78 -21.89 3.05
CA LEU A 170 8.89 -22.50 1.72
C LEU A 170 9.02 -21.47 0.58
N TYR A 171 8.41 -20.30 0.73
CA TYR A 171 8.38 -19.26 -0.29
C TYR A 171 9.40 -18.15 -0.01
N THR A 172 9.92 -18.07 1.22
CA THR A 172 10.88 -17.03 1.65
C THR A 172 12.32 -17.54 1.67
N ALA A 173 12.54 -18.86 1.61
CA ALA A 173 13.84 -19.47 1.36
C ALA A 173 14.29 -19.17 -0.08
N SER A 174 14.78 -17.96 -0.33
CA SER A 174 15.47 -17.64 -1.59
C SER A 174 16.94 -18.04 -1.46
N SER A 175 17.38 -18.89 -2.39
CA SER A 175 18.66 -19.60 -2.48
C SER A 175 19.89 -18.70 -2.73
N LYS A 176 20.01 -17.54 -2.06
CA LYS A 176 21.20 -16.68 -2.20
C LYS A 176 22.40 -17.21 -1.39
N SER A 177 22.19 -18.01 -0.35
CA SER A 177 23.26 -18.62 0.46
C SER A 177 23.74 -19.99 -0.07
N ASP A 178 22.87 -20.79 -0.69
CA ASP A 178 23.23 -22.19 -1.01
C ASP A 178 23.95 -22.36 -2.35
N LYS A 179 23.79 -21.40 -3.27
CA LYS A 179 24.47 -21.44 -4.58
C LYS A 179 25.97 -21.08 -4.52
N LEU A 180 26.41 -20.45 -3.44
CA LEU A 180 27.84 -20.17 -3.22
C LEU A 180 28.56 -21.34 -2.53
N ASN A 181 27.84 -22.18 -1.75
CA ASN A 181 28.45 -23.31 -1.05
C ASN A 181 28.46 -24.61 -1.88
N MET A 182 27.51 -24.78 -2.83
CA MET A 182 27.48 -25.95 -3.73
C MET A 182 28.58 -25.95 -4.80
N ARG A 183 29.13 -24.78 -5.17
CA ARG A 183 30.18 -24.67 -6.19
C ARG A 183 31.60 -24.79 -5.61
N ALA A 184 31.74 -24.67 -4.29
CA ALA A 184 33.00 -24.90 -3.58
C ALA A 184 33.25 -26.39 -3.26
N SER A 185 32.23 -27.25 -3.37
CA SER A 185 32.33 -28.66 -2.98
C SER A 185 32.63 -29.63 -4.14
N SER A 186 32.93 -29.13 -5.34
CA SER A 186 33.16 -30.00 -6.52
C SER A 186 34.62 -30.32 -6.83
N HIS A 187 35.60 -29.86 -6.06
CA HIS A 187 37.01 -30.25 -6.22
C HIS A 187 37.65 -30.55 -4.87
N SER A 188 37.53 -31.79 -4.40
CA SER A 188 38.60 -32.54 -3.73
C SER A 188 38.05 -33.87 -3.19
N MET A 189 37.82 -34.84 -4.09
CA MET A 189 37.83 -36.26 -3.71
C MET A 189 39.23 -36.79 -3.98
N LEU A 190 40.11 -36.78 -2.97
CA LEU A 190 41.24 -37.69 -2.83
C LEU A 190 41.55 -37.86 -1.34
N ILE A 191 41.37 -39.07 -0.81
CA ILE A 191 42.06 -39.59 0.38
C ILE A 191 42.26 -41.10 0.11
N PRO A 192 43.27 -41.82 0.67
CA PRO A 192 44.25 -41.37 1.66
C PRO A 192 45.69 -41.86 1.46
N ASN A 193 46.65 -41.21 2.13
CA ASN A 193 47.73 -41.93 2.80
C ASN A 193 48.31 -41.15 3.99
N THR A 194 48.02 -41.70 5.17
CA THR A 194 48.84 -41.85 6.38
C THR A 194 50.15 -41.05 6.46
N VAL A 195 50.27 -40.11 7.42
CA VAL A 195 50.99 -40.24 8.70
C VAL A 195 50.84 -38.98 9.57
N GLN A 196 50.58 -39.23 10.86
CA GLN A 196 50.93 -38.47 12.07
C GLN A 196 51.18 -36.95 11.98
N ASP A 197 50.41 -36.15 12.71
CA ASP A 197 50.96 -35.44 13.88
C ASP A 197 49.86 -34.97 14.85
N MET A 198 50.19 -35.00 16.13
CA MET A 198 49.37 -34.68 17.28
C MET A 198 49.84 -33.33 17.86
N SER A 199 48.98 -32.31 17.88
CA SER A 199 49.01 -31.28 18.93
C SER A 199 47.71 -30.47 19.03
N THR A 200 46.98 -30.74 20.11
CA THR A 200 46.35 -29.77 21.04
C THR A 200 45.87 -28.39 20.53
N SER A 201 44.54 -28.22 20.60
CA SER A 201 43.79 -27.09 21.20
C SER A 201 44.31 -25.65 21.09
N ARG A 202 43.51 -24.76 20.48
CA ARG A 202 42.70 -23.72 21.18
C ARG A 202 41.98 -22.78 20.20
N ARG A 203 40.68 -22.55 20.44
CA ARG A 203 39.92 -21.35 20.03
C ARG A 203 40.32 -20.17 20.93
N THR A 204 40.39 -18.97 20.35
CA THR A 204 39.91 -17.67 20.89
C THR A 204 40.35 -16.53 19.93
N THR A 205 39.45 -15.87 19.20
CA THR A 205 38.78 -14.55 19.47
C THR A 205 39.62 -13.30 19.18
N VAL A 206 38.93 -12.28 18.63
CA VAL A 206 39.26 -10.83 18.46
C VAL A 206 40.47 -10.51 17.57
N ASP A 207 40.52 -9.48 16.72
CA ASP A 207 39.96 -8.13 16.81
C ASP A 207 39.97 -7.46 15.42
N LEU A 208 38.92 -6.71 15.04
CA LEU A 208 38.96 -5.73 13.94
C LEU A 208 38.14 -4.50 14.31
N ILE A 209 38.67 -3.72 15.26
CA ILE A 209 38.27 -2.32 15.43
C ILE A 209 39.24 -1.48 14.58
N SER A 210 38.77 -1.08 13.40
CA SER A 210 39.50 -0.19 12.50
C SER A 210 39.53 1.22 13.08
N VAL A 211 40.73 1.70 13.38
CA VAL A 211 41.01 3.04 13.93
C VAL A 211 40.72 4.10 12.86
N PHE A 212 39.79 4.99 13.20
CA PHE A 212 39.50 6.22 12.47
C PHE A 212 40.55 7.29 12.83
N THR A 213 41.44 7.61 11.89
CA THR A 213 42.35 8.76 11.97
C THR A 213 41.78 9.95 11.19
N PRO A 214 41.46 11.10 11.82
CA PRO A 214 41.25 12.35 11.12
C PRO A 214 42.59 13.10 10.92
N PRO A 215 42.84 13.76 9.76
CA PRO A 215 44.01 14.59 9.59
C PRO A 215 43.81 15.97 10.22
N GLN A 216 44.68 16.31 11.18
CA GLN A 216 44.98 17.71 11.49
C GLN A 216 46.09 18.19 10.54
N SER A 217 45.86 19.27 9.81
CA SER A 217 46.93 20.08 9.23
C SER A 217 46.94 21.44 9.90
N MET A 218 48.08 21.77 10.50
CA MET A 218 48.39 23.07 11.07
C MET A 218 49.01 23.97 9.99
N VAL A 219 48.55 25.22 9.98
CA VAL A 219 49.29 26.49 9.94
C VAL A 219 50.39 26.68 8.89
N GLY A 220 50.17 27.70 8.05
CA GLY A 220 51.22 28.51 7.41
C GLY A 220 50.71 29.95 7.25
N SER A 221 51.33 30.88 7.97
CA SER A 221 51.03 32.31 8.11
C SER A 221 51.83 33.17 7.12
N SER A 222 51.26 34.30 6.66
CA SER A 222 51.90 35.63 6.40
C SER A 222 50.97 36.51 5.53
N VAL A 223 50.41 37.60 6.07
CA VAL A 223 50.87 39.00 5.94
C VAL A 223 50.80 39.57 4.50
N SER A 224 49.86 40.48 4.24
CA SER A 224 50.17 41.89 3.94
C SER A 224 48.94 42.71 3.53
N GLU A 225 49.01 43.95 3.97
CA GLU A 225 48.05 45.04 3.97
C GLU A 225 48.25 45.95 2.74
N LYS A 226 47.16 46.51 2.18
CA LYS A 226 47.00 47.73 1.33
C LYS A 226 45.65 47.57 0.61
N GLY A 227 44.65 48.46 0.72
CA GLY A 227 44.70 49.91 0.80
C GLY A 227 44.55 50.49 -0.60
N SER A 228 43.31 50.66 -1.08
CA SER A 228 42.95 51.72 -2.05
C SER A 228 41.44 51.91 -2.13
N ARG A 229 41.08 53.19 -2.12
CA ARG A 229 39.77 53.83 -2.06
C ARG A 229 39.45 54.41 -3.46
N MET A 230 38.20 54.88 -3.61
CA MET A 230 37.62 55.82 -4.59
C MET A 230 36.82 55.12 -5.71
N GLN A 231 35.48 55.24 -5.75
CA GLN A 231 34.60 56.39 -6.07
C GLN A 231 34.45 56.67 -7.58
N GLY A 232 33.19 56.96 -7.97
CA GLY A 232 32.75 57.50 -9.26
C GLY A 232 31.75 56.57 -9.94
N ASP A 233 30.44 56.75 -9.71
CA ASP A 233 29.52 57.68 -10.40
C ASP A 233 29.18 57.23 -11.82
N THR A 234 28.04 57.49 -12.45
CA THR A 234 26.65 57.90 -12.16
C THR A 234 25.99 57.92 -13.57
N ASP A 235 24.66 58.04 -13.63
CA ASP A 235 23.80 58.38 -14.80
C ASP A 235 23.11 57.24 -15.56
N GLN A 236 21.77 57.07 -15.44
CA GLN A 236 20.66 57.89 -15.99
C GLN A 236 20.57 57.73 -17.53
N GLN A 237 19.43 57.57 -18.21
CA GLN A 237 18.01 57.80 -17.93
C GLN A 237 17.19 57.29 -19.16
N GLN A 238 15.88 57.04 -18.95
CA GLN A 238 14.76 57.29 -19.90
C GLN A 238 14.62 56.38 -21.16
N GLN A 239 13.43 56.04 -21.69
CA GLN A 239 12.09 56.62 -21.62
C GLN A 239 11.03 55.61 -22.15
N GLN A 240 9.86 55.58 -21.51
CA GLN A 240 8.48 55.60 -22.06
C GLN A 240 8.14 54.90 -23.40
N HIS A 241 7.09 54.06 -23.40
CA HIS A 241 5.77 54.41 -23.97
C HIS A 241 4.74 53.26 -23.84
N LYS A 242 3.52 53.64 -23.44
CA LYS A 242 2.26 52.88 -23.53
C LYS A 242 1.30 53.74 -24.35
N PRO A 243 0.46 53.17 -25.23
CA PRO A 243 -1.02 53.27 -25.06
C PRO A 243 -1.71 51.95 -25.49
N ARG A 244 -2.80 51.42 -24.92
CA ARG A 244 -4.19 51.88 -24.68
C ARG A 244 -5.05 52.07 -25.97
N HIS A 245 -5.79 51.02 -26.36
CA HIS A 245 -7.09 51.01 -27.09
C HIS A 245 -7.78 49.70 -26.66
N LEU A 246 -8.91 49.61 -25.93
CA LEU A 246 -10.28 50.13 -26.03
C LEU A 246 -11.11 49.52 -27.19
N ALA A 247 -12.31 49.00 -26.81
CA ALA A 247 -13.47 48.58 -27.61
C ALA A 247 -13.37 47.19 -28.30
N GLN A 248 -14.39 46.34 -28.38
CA GLN A 248 -15.79 46.38 -27.94
C GLN A 248 -16.41 44.97 -28.02
N ARG A 249 -17.45 44.76 -27.21
CA ARG A 249 -18.40 43.64 -27.09
C ARG A 249 -18.90 43.01 -28.41
N HIS A 250 -19.13 41.69 -28.40
CA HIS A 250 -20.36 41.00 -28.84
C HIS A 250 -20.46 39.66 -28.10
N HIS A 251 -21.31 39.52 -27.08
CA HIS A 251 -22.58 38.76 -27.11
C HIS A 251 -22.54 37.42 -27.86
N GLN A 252 -22.48 36.31 -27.12
CA GLN A 252 -23.31 35.14 -27.37
C GLN A 252 -23.41 34.27 -26.11
N THR A 253 -24.53 34.42 -25.43
CA THR A 253 -25.04 33.52 -24.40
C THR A 253 -25.63 32.31 -25.12
N GLN A 254 -25.01 31.13 -24.99
CA GLN A 254 -25.68 29.85 -25.28
C GLN A 254 -25.77 29.04 -23.99
N THR A 255 -26.89 29.24 -23.31
CA THR A 255 -27.50 28.28 -22.40
C THR A 255 -27.85 27.01 -23.18
N GLN A 256 -27.11 25.92 -22.95
CA GLN A 256 -27.57 24.56 -23.26
C GLN A 256 -27.94 23.89 -21.93
N GLN A 257 -29.25 23.76 -21.68
CA GLN A 257 -29.80 22.82 -20.70
C GLN A 257 -30.00 21.45 -21.37
N PRO A 258 -29.74 20.33 -20.67
CA PRO A 258 -29.89 18.99 -21.24
C PRO A 258 -31.34 18.50 -21.17
N GLN A 259 -31.99 18.34 -22.33
CA GLN A 259 -33.17 17.50 -22.48
C GLN A 259 -32.76 16.02 -22.53
N GLN A 260 -32.59 15.38 -21.38
CA GLN A 260 -32.45 13.91 -21.31
C GLN A 260 -33.17 13.25 -20.13
N ASN A 261 -34.02 13.98 -19.40
CA ASN A 261 -34.61 13.47 -18.15
C ASN A 261 -36.10 13.08 -18.18
N MET A 262 -36.70 12.89 -19.36
CA MET A 262 -38.12 12.52 -19.50
C MET A 262 -38.37 11.12 -20.09
N ARG A 263 -37.33 10.30 -20.30
CA ARG A 263 -37.48 8.90 -20.75
C ARG A 263 -37.19 7.85 -19.66
N HIS A 264 -36.56 8.22 -18.56
CA HIS A 264 -36.24 7.26 -17.49
C HIS A 264 -37.36 7.12 -16.42
N ASN A 265 -38.32 8.04 -16.36
CA ASN A 265 -39.36 7.99 -15.33
C ASN A 265 -40.54 7.07 -15.69
N HIS A 266 -40.76 6.73 -16.96
CA HIS A 266 -41.80 5.78 -17.38
C HIS A 266 -41.34 4.31 -17.30
N HIS A 267 -40.04 4.03 -17.43
CA HIS A 267 -39.54 2.66 -17.30
C HIS A 267 -39.52 2.18 -15.84
N GLN A 268 -39.30 3.11 -14.90
CA GLN A 268 -39.21 2.80 -13.48
C GLN A 268 -40.58 2.59 -12.80
N GLN A 269 -41.68 3.07 -13.41
CA GLN A 269 -43.05 2.81 -12.93
C GLN A 269 -43.59 1.45 -13.40
N HIS A 270 -43.19 0.98 -14.58
CA HIS A 270 -43.58 -0.35 -15.07
C HIS A 270 -42.87 -1.51 -14.33
N GLU A 271 -41.65 -1.29 -13.84
CA GLU A 271 -40.85 -2.30 -13.14
C GLU A 271 -41.23 -2.49 -11.66
N MET A 272 -41.97 -1.53 -11.06
CA MET A 272 -42.51 -1.67 -9.69
C MET A 272 -43.88 -2.37 -9.66
N GLN A 273 -44.65 -2.36 -10.76
CA GLN A 273 -45.94 -3.05 -10.81
C GLN A 273 -45.79 -4.57 -11.01
N GLN A 274 -44.75 -5.02 -11.72
CA GLN A 274 -44.48 -6.46 -11.90
C GLN A 274 -43.92 -7.16 -10.65
N LYS A 275 -43.50 -6.41 -9.62
CA LYS A 275 -42.96 -6.98 -8.37
C LYS A 275 -43.99 -7.14 -7.25
N HIS A 276 -45.23 -6.69 -7.46
CA HIS A 276 -46.32 -6.93 -6.50
C HIS A 276 -47.15 -8.18 -6.83
N ASP A 277 -47.05 -8.73 -8.04
CA ASP A 277 -47.83 -9.91 -8.46
C ASP A 277 -47.06 -11.25 -8.28
N GLU A 278 -45.83 -11.24 -7.76
CA GLU A 278 -44.99 -12.44 -7.58
C GLU A 278 -44.77 -12.81 -6.09
N VAL A 279 -45.52 -12.20 -5.16
CA VAL A 279 -45.37 -12.42 -3.71
C VAL A 279 -46.58 -13.13 -3.06
N ASP A 280 -47.68 -13.35 -3.80
CA ASP A 280 -48.92 -13.95 -3.26
C ASP A 280 -49.18 -15.40 -3.72
N ALA A 281 -48.15 -16.17 -4.12
CA ALA A 281 -48.32 -17.52 -4.67
C ALA A 281 -47.66 -18.67 -3.89
N ASP A 282 -47.13 -18.44 -2.67
CA ASP A 282 -46.34 -19.45 -1.94
C ASP A 282 -46.85 -19.82 -0.53
N ASP A 283 -48.08 -19.48 -0.15
CA ASP A 283 -48.58 -19.73 1.23
C ASP A 283 -49.82 -20.63 1.37
N ASP A 284 -50.26 -21.35 0.33
CA ASP A 284 -51.40 -22.28 0.43
C ASP A 284 -51.09 -23.68 -0.11
N ASP A 285 -50.19 -24.43 0.53
CA ASP A 285 -50.24 -25.91 0.46
C ASP A 285 -49.43 -26.63 1.56
N VAL A 286 -49.84 -26.57 2.84
CA VAL A 286 -49.64 -27.70 3.77
C VAL A 286 -50.72 -27.69 4.85
N SER A 287 -51.87 -28.28 4.54
CA SER A 287 -52.70 -28.93 5.54
C SER A 287 -53.24 -30.22 4.93
N VAL A 288 -53.45 -31.23 5.79
CA VAL A 288 -54.21 -32.48 5.56
C VAL A 288 -53.34 -33.78 5.57
N LEU A 289 -53.35 -34.40 6.78
CA LEU A 289 -53.39 -35.86 7.13
C LEU A 289 -52.06 -36.60 7.37
N THR A 290 -51.89 -37.59 8.26
CA THR A 290 -52.65 -38.28 9.33
C THR A 290 -51.72 -39.36 9.91
N GLY A 291 -52.00 -39.82 11.13
CA GLY A 291 -51.66 -41.17 11.61
C GLY A 291 -50.78 -41.11 12.87
N GLY A 292 -51.10 -41.76 13.99
CA GLY A 292 -52.00 -42.88 14.24
C GLY A 292 -51.26 -43.83 15.19
N SER A 293 -51.92 -44.14 16.31
CA SER A 293 -51.52 -45.03 17.42
C SER A 293 -50.55 -44.48 18.46
#